data_AF-A0A350Y8D2-F1
#
_entry.id   AF-A0A350Y8D2-F1
#
_cell.length_a   1.000
_cell.length_b   1.000
_cell.length_c   1.000
_cell.angle_alpha   90.00
_cell.angle_beta   90.00
_cell.angle_gamma   90.00
#
_symmetry.space_group_name_H-M   'P 1'
#
loop_
_entity.id
_entity.type
_entity.pdbx_description
1 polymer ?
#
loop_
_entity_poly.entity_id
_entity_poly.type
_entity_poly.pdbx_seq_one_letter_code
_entity_poly.pdbx_strand_id
1 'polypeptide(L)'
;MMTLDEFIELIEKQEKCPSELPKVLQALWYDKKGDWDRAHEIVQNYSDADSAWVHAYLHRKEGDISNAQYWYRRSGQREFTGELNQEWEQIVSNLLGKIRV
;
A
#
# COMPACT_ATOMS: atom_id res chain seq x y z
N MET A 1 -11.83 -10.09 11.25
CA MET A 1 -10.61 -9.38 10.82
C MET A 1 -10.26 -9.93 9.45
N MET A 2 -10.13 -9.06 8.45
CA MET A 2 -9.80 -9.48 7.09
C MET A 2 -8.35 -9.94 7.02
N THR A 3 -8.12 -11.11 6.43
CA THR A 3 -6.80 -11.70 6.16
C THR A 3 -6.26 -11.20 4.82
N LEU A 4 -4.96 -11.44 4.56
CA LEU A 4 -4.35 -11.14 3.27
C LEU A 4 -5.07 -11.86 2.11
N ASP A 5 -5.37 -13.16 2.29
CA ASP A 5 -6.04 -13.97 1.26
C ASP A 5 -7.46 -13.45 0.99
N GLU A 6 -8.22 -13.11 2.04
CA GLU A 6 -9.55 -12.50 1.88
C GLU A 6 -9.47 -11.14 1.17
N PHE A 7 -8.43 -10.34 1.43
CA PHE A 7 -8.23 -9.06 0.73
C PHE A 7 -7.87 -9.26 -0.74
N ILE A 8 -7.03 -10.24 -1.07
CA ILE A 8 -6.70 -10.61 -2.46
C ILE A 8 -7.95 -11.10 -3.18
N GLU A 9 -8.71 -12.02 -2.57
CA GLU A 9 -9.95 -12.53 -3.14
C GLU A 9 -10.98 -11.41 -3.35
N LEU A 10 -11.04 -10.44 -2.44
CA LEU A 10 -11.88 -9.24 -2.57
C LEU A 10 -11.47 -8.41 -3.79
N ILE A 11 -10.16 -8.15 -3.96
CA ILE A 11 -9.61 -7.46 -5.13
C ILE A 11 -10.03 -8.18 -6.41
N GLU A 12 -9.85 -9.49 -6.48
CA GLU A 12 -10.17 -10.27 -7.68
C GLU A 12 -11.67 -10.24 -8.02
N LYS A 13 -12.54 -10.35 -7.01
CA LYS A 13 -13.99 -10.46 -7.20
C LYS A 13 -14.69 -9.13 -7.46
N GLN A 14 -14.18 -8.01 -6.96
CA GLN A 14 -14.83 -6.71 -7.13
C GLN A 14 -14.19 -5.87 -8.22
N GLU A 15 -15.04 -5.19 -9.00
CA GLU A 15 -14.63 -4.20 -9.98
C GLU A 15 -14.23 -2.87 -9.30
N LYS A 16 -14.95 -2.50 -8.23
CA LYS A 16 -14.76 -1.25 -7.50
C LYS A 16 -14.17 -1.50 -6.12
N CYS A 17 -13.26 -0.63 -5.70
CA CYS A 17 -12.72 -0.65 -4.35
C CYS A 17 -13.80 -0.25 -3.33
N PRO A 18 -14.06 -1.05 -2.27
CA PRO A 18 -14.98 -0.68 -1.20
C PRO A 18 -14.58 0.63 -0.52
N SER A 19 -15.53 1.55 -0.36
CA SER A 19 -15.29 2.88 0.23
C SER A 19 -14.92 2.83 1.72
N GLU A 20 -15.29 1.75 2.40
CA GLU A 20 -15.12 1.54 3.84
C GLU A 20 -13.69 1.14 4.19
N LEU A 21 -12.89 0.70 3.21
CA LEU A 21 -11.49 0.38 3.44
C LEU A 21 -10.71 1.64 3.86
N PRO A 22 -9.74 1.55 4.78
CA PRO A 22 -8.78 2.62 5.01
C PRO A 22 -8.11 3.07 3.71
N LYS A 23 -7.82 4.36 3.60
CA LYS A 23 -7.31 4.97 2.35
C LYS A 23 -6.02 4.32 1.86
N VAL A 24 -5.12 3.96 2.78
CA VAL A 24 -3.89 3.22 2.48
C VAL A 24 -4.15 1.84 1.86
N LEU A 25 -5.21 1.13 2.28
CA LEU A 25 -5.62 -0.13 1.65
C LEU A 25 -6.33 0.08 0.31
N GLN A 26 -7.08 1.19 0.16
CA GLN A 26 -7.62 1.58 -1.16
C GLN A 26 -6.48 1.84 -2.15
N ALA A 27 -5.39 2.48 -1.75
CA ALA A 27 -4.23 2.69 -2.61
C ALA A 27 -3.60 1.35 -3.06
N LEU A 28 -3.34 0.44 -2.13
CA LEU A 28 -2.77 -0.87 -2.44
C LEU A 28 -3.70 -1.75 -3.29
N TRP A 29 -5.01 -1.58 -3.16
CA TRP A 29 -6.00 -2.18 -4.06
C TRP A 29 -5.80 -1.73 -5.51
N TYR A 30 -5.75 -0.41 -5.75
CA TYR A 30 -5.57 0.13 -7.09
C TYR A 30 -4.22 -0.25 -7.68
N ASP A 31 -3.16 -0.24 -6.86
CA ASP A 31 -1.84 -0.73 -7.27
C ASP A 31 -1.88 -2.19 -7.75
N LYS A 32 -2.58 -3.07 -7.02
CA LYS A 32 -2.73 -4.49 -7.39
C LYS A 32 -3.55 -4.69 -8.67
N LYS A 33 -4.49 -3.79 -8.95
CA LYS A 33 -5.26 -3.73 -10.21
C LYS A 33 -4.47 -3.10 -11.36
N GLY A 34 -3.24 -2.64 -11.13
CA GLY A 34 -2.39 -2.01 -12.13
C GLY A 34 -2.62 -0.51 -12.32
N ASP A 35 -3.43 0.12 -11.46
CA ASP A 35 -3.71 1.55 -11.47
C ASP A 35 -2.81 2.27 -10.45
N TRP A 36 -1.53 2.39 -10.82
CA TRP A 36 -0.51 3.03 -9.98
C TRP A 36 -0.81 4.52 -9.74
N ASP A 37 -1.26 5.25 -10.77
CA ASP A 37 -1.54 6.69 -10.68
C ASP A 37 -2.58 6.97 -9.60
N ARG A 38 -3.66 6.20 -9.58
CA ARG A 38 -4.70 6.33 -8.56
C ARG A 38 -4.22 5.93 -7.17
N ALA A 39 -3.38 4.89 -7.07
CA ALA A 39 -2.78 4.51 -5.81
C ALA A 39 -1.93 5.65 -5.23
N HIS A 40 -1.11 6.27 -6.08
CA HIS A 40 -0.24 7.38 -5.73
C HIS A 40 -1.04 8.64 -5.36
N GLU A 41 -2.07 8.99 -6.14
CA GLU A 41 -2.97 10.12 -5.84
C GLU A 41 -3.63 9.97 -4.46
N ILE A 42 -4.09 8.76 -4.12
CA ILE A 42 -4.72 8.52 -2.82
C ILE A 42 -3.74 8.83 -1.69
N VAL A 43 -2.53 8.25 -1.68
CA VAL A 43 -1.60 8.41 -0.55
C VAL A 43 -0.95 9.78 -0.50
N GLN A 44 -0.81 10.47 -1.64
CA GLN A 44 -0.27 11.83 -1.69
C GLN A 44 -1.10 12.84 -0.88
N ASN A 45 -2.39 12.57 -0.66
CA ASN A 45 -3.26 13.43 0.13
C ASN A 45 -3.13 13.24 1.65
N TYR A 46 -2.27 12.33 2.12
CA TYR A 46 -2.10 12.01 3.53
C TYR A 46 -0.63 12.10 3.94
N SER A 47 -0.39 12.37 5.22
CA SER A 47 0.97 12.62 5.77
C SER A 47 1.33 11.74 6.96
N ASP A 48 0.48 10.77 7.29
CA ASP A 48 0.75 9.80 8.34
C ASP A 48 1.78 8.74 7.90
N ALA A 49 2.29 7.99 8.88
CA ALA A 49 3.36 7.01 8.67
C ALA A 49 2.95 5.86 7.74
N ASP A 50 1.68 5.46 7.74
CA ASP A 50 1.20 4.36 6.90
C ASP A 50 1.07 4.81 5.44
N SER A 51 0.54 6.02 5.23
CA SER A 51 0.51 6.64 3.90
C SER A 51 1.91 6.83 3.33
N ALA A 52 2.87 7.30 4.15
CA ALA A 52 4.26 7.42 3.76
C ALA A 52 4.90 6.06 3.40
N TRP A 53 4.52 4.97 4.08
CA TRP A 53 5.05 3.64 3.78
C TRP A 53 4.57 3.12 2.43
N VAL A 54 3.28 3.27 2.14
CA VAL A 54 2.72 2.93 0.82
C VAL A 54 3.36 3.80 -0.26
N HIS A 55 3.59 5.09 0.00
CA HIS A 55 4.25 6.00 -0.92
C HIS A 55 5.69 5.54 -1.25
N ALA A 56 6.43 5.06 -0.25
CA ALA A 56 7.77 4.52 -0.45
C ALA A 56 7.78 3.30 -1.38
N TYR A 57 6.86 2.35 -1.15
CA TYR A 57 6.69 1.18 -2.02
C TYR A 57 6.31 1.58 -3.47
N LEU A 58 5.41 2.54 -3.64
CA LEU A 58 4.99 2.99 -4.98
C LEU A 58 6.14 3.63 -5.76
N HIS A 59 6.97 4.47 -5.10
CA HIS A 59 8.17 5.05 -5.71
C HIS A 59 9.23 3.98 -6.03
N ARG A 60 9.36 2.96 -5.18
CA ARG A 60 10.25 1.82 -5.45
C ARG A 60 9.78 1.04 -6.68
N LYS A 61 8.47 0.83 -6.83
CA LYS A 61 7.87 0.12 -7.96
C LYS A 61 8.06 0.84 -9.30
N GLU A 62 7.98 2.18 -9.34
CA GLU A 62 8.24 2.96 -10.56
C GLU A 62 9.75 3.11 -10.87
N GLY A 63 10.62 2.88 -9.88
CA GLY A 63 12.08 2.97 -10.02
C GLY A 63 12.70 4.28 -9.52
N ASP A 64 11.94 5.19 -8.89
CA ASP A 64 12.49 6.37 -8.21
C ASP A 64 13.00 6.01 -6.81
N ILE A 65 14.17 5.37 -6.77
CA ILE A 65 14.77 4.87 -5.54
C ILE A 65 15.10 6.00 -4.55
N SER A 66 15.54 7.16 -5.03
CA SER A 66 15.87 8.30 -4.16
C SER A 66 14.65 8.79 -3.41
N ASN A 67 13.51 8.88 -4.10
CA ASN A 67 12.26 9.32 -3.51
C ASN A 67 11.64 8.23 -2.63
N ALA A 68 11.73 6.96 -3.04
CA ALA A 68 11.35 5.83 -2.19
C ALA A 68 12.07 5.87 -0.84
N GLN A 69 13.38 6.11 -0.83
CA GLN A 69 14.18 6.26 0.40
C GLN A 69 13.74 7.44 1.25
N TYR A 70 13.37 8.56 0.64
CA TYR A 70 12.80 9.70 1.37
C TYR A 70 11.52 9.29 2.10
N TRP A 71 10.64 8.56 1.44
CA TRP A 71 9.37 8.12 2.03
C TRP A 71 9.53 7.00 3.06
N TYR A 72 10.46 6.04 2.89
CA TYR A 72 10.79 5.08 3.96
C TYR A 72 11.26 5.79 5.23
N ARG A 73 12.11 6.83 5.09
CA ARG A 73 12.52 7.64 6.24
C ARG A 73 11.34 8.34 6.91
N ARG A 74 10.35 8.80 6.15
CA ARG A 74 9.13 9.45 6.67
C ARG A 74 8.18 8.47 7.35
N SER A 75 8.08 7.25 6.86
CA SER A 75 7.23 6.22 7.46
C SER A 75 7.84 5.60 8.73
N GLY A 76 9.16 5.75 8.91
CA GLY A 76 9.91 5.09 9.97
C GLY A 76 10.15 3.60 9.70
N GLN A 77 9.78 3.11 8.51
CA GLN A 77 10.02 1.72 8.09
C GLN A 77 11.39 1.59 7.45
N ARG A 78 11.96 0.39 7.54
CA ARG A 78 13.18 0.05 6.81
C ARG A 78 12.83 -0.19 5.34
N GLU A 79 13.76 0.15 4.47
CA GLU A 79 13.67 -0.19 3.05
C GLU A 79 13.59 -1.71 2.88
N PHE A 80 12.67 -2.16 2.01
CA PHE A 80 12.49 -3.58 1.74
C PHE A 80 13.49 -4.05 0.69
N THR A 81 14.15 -5.19 0.95
CA THR A 81 15.25 -5.68 0.09
C THR A 81 14.86 -6.87 -0.80
N GLY A 82 13.60 -7.31 -0.77
CA GLY A 82 13.09 -8.44 -1.54
C GLY A 82 12.23 -8.03 -2.74
N GLU A 83 11.41 -8.96 -3.23
CA GLU A 83 10.54 -8.72 -4.39
C GLU A 83 9.43 -7.71 -4.08
N LEU A 84 8.99 -6.92 -5.08
CA LEU A 84 7.92 -5.94 -4.92
C LEU A 84 6.61 -6.56 -4.40
N ASN A 85 6.26 -7.76 -4.89
CA ASN A 85 5.06 -8.45 -4.42
C ASN A 85 5.14 -8.83 -2.94
N GLN A 86 6.32 -9.24 -2.45
CA GLN A 86 6.51 -9.58 -1.04
C GLN A 86 6.40 -8.34 -0.15
N GLU A 87 6.90 -7.20 -0.64
CA GLU A 87 6.74 -5.93 0.05
C GLU A 87 5.26 -5.52 0.14
N TRP A 88 4.54 -5.59 -0.98
CA TRP A 88 3.11 -5.29 -1.03
C TRP A 88 2.32 -6.15 -0.02
N GLU A 89 2.58 -7.46 0.01
CA GLU A 89 1.94 -8.40 0.94
C GLU A 89 2.27 -8.08 2.41
N GLN A 90 3.52 -7.69 2.70
CA GLN A 90 3.94 -7.27 4.04
C GLN A 90 3.18 -6.02 4.49
N ILE A 91 3.08 -5.01 3.63
CA ILE A 91 2.39 -3.75 3.94
C ILE A 91 0.92 -4.04 4.18
N VAL A 92 0.24 -4.73 3.27
CA VAL A 92 -1.18 -5.09 3.40
C VAL A 92 -1.43 -5.85 4.70
N SER A 93 -0.63 -6.87 4.99
CA SER A 93 -0.78 -7.69 6.20
C SER A 93 -0.64 -6.85 7.47
N ASN A 94 0.31 -5.92 7.50
CA ASN A 94 0.51 -5.03 8.64
C ASN A 94 -0.67 -4.06 8.82
N LEU A 95 -1.13 -3.44 7.74
CA LEU A 95 -2.25 -2.49 7.75
C LEU A 95 -3.56 -3.17 8.14
N LEU A 96 -3.86 -4.37 7.61
CA LEU A 96 -5.01 -5.17 8.04
C LEU A 96 -4.92 -5.49 9.54
N GLY A 97 -3.71 -5.79 10.02
CA GLY A 97 -3.37 -5.98 11.43
C GLY A 97 -3.81 -4.84 12.35
N LYS A 98 -3.75 -3.59 11.85
CA LYS A 98 -4.10 -2.37 12.59
C LYS A 98 -5.59 -2.08 12.67
N ILE A 99 -6.42 -2.75 11.86
CA ILE A 99 -7.89 -2.54 11.84
C ILE A 99 -8.59 -3.31 12.98
N ARG A 100 -7.83 -3.78 13.99
CA ARG A 100 -8.44 -4.33 15.21
C ARG A 100 -9.07 -3.18 15.99
N VAL A 101 -10.36 -3.33 16.24
CA VAL A 101 -11.23 -2.50 17.10
C VAL A 101 -10.51 -2.01 18.35
#